data_AF-A0A317JPE0-F1
#
_entry.id   AF-A0A317JPE0-F1
#
_cell.length_a   1.000
_cell.length_b   1.000
_cell.length_c   1.000
_cell.angle_alpha   90.00
_cell.angle_beta   90.00
_cell.angle_gamma   90.00
#
_symmetry.space_group_name_H-M   'P 1'
#
loop_
_entity.id
_entity.type
_entity.pdbx_description
1 polymer ?
#
loop_
_entity_poly.entity_id
_entity_poly.type
_entity_poly.pdbx_seq_one_letter_code
_entity_poly.pdbx_strand_id
1 'polypeptide(L)'
;MIKQPKRFYTKSIEKPQEIEESICETSQEAIGQPSQFHFPRLPFQSTLLFVAGTCLVCSIAVIAIAPSIIPPLHLEQKGNQVNQTLLQAGGSDATGLHFEAQVSDARVDIVQNFLERYDSPLKPYDHYAEVLVQTADRYGLDYRLLPAIMMQESNLCKTADPSIHNCLGFGINKAGTLAFNSYEDSFDRAARELKERYIDQGLTTPEEIMTKYTPSSNGSWARSVNQWLNEMEYDSHQKGLENDGNTNLMVYSKSDQ
;
A
#
# COMPACT_ATOMS: atom_id res chain seq x y z
N MET A 1 -5.65 -50.03 -16.37
CA MET A 1 -4.64 -49.98 -17.44
C MET A 1 -4.09 -48.58 -17.52
N ILE A 2 -2.84 -48.43 -17.12
CA ILE A 2 -2.09 -47.19 -17.00
C ILE A 2 -1.58 -46.80 -18.41
N LYS A 3 -1.91 -45.61 -18.90
CA LYS A 3 -1.26 -45.01 -20.08
C LYS A 3 -0.23 -43.99 -19.60
N GLN A 4 1.04 -44.38 -19.67
CA GLN A 4 2.21 -43.50 -19.59
C GLN A 4 2.54 -42.93 -21.00
N PRO A 5 3.41 -41.89 -21.10
CA PRO A 5 3.19 -40.71 -21.93
C PRO A 5 3.99 -40.69 -23.25
N LYS A 6 3.60 -39.78 -24.15
CA LYS A 6 4.37 -39.44 -25.35
C LYS A 6 5.47 -38.43 -25.01
N ARG A 7 6.72 -38.84 -25.23
CA ARG A 7 7.97 -38.11 -25.02
C ARG A 7 8.68 -38.00 -26.37
N PHE A 8 8.85 -36.80 -26.92
CA PHE A 8 9.69 -36.44 -28.09
C PHE A 8 9.72 -34.90 -28.15
N TYR A 9 10.80 -34.14 -28.33
CA TYR A 9 12.21 -34.36 -28.65
C TYR A 9 13.01 -33.22 -27.99
N THR A 10 14.10 -33.53 -27.30
CA THR A 10 15.11 -32.55 -26.87
C THR A 10 16.08 -32.29 -28.04
N LYS A 11 16.30 -31.03 -28.40
CA LYS A 11 17.34 -30.62 -29.33
C LYS A 11 18.60 -30.27 -28.52
N SER A 12 19.62 -31.11 -28.65
CA SER A 12 20.94 -30.93 -28.07
C SER A 12 21.61 -29.68 -28.68
N ILE A 13 22.06 -28.75 -27.85
CA ILE A 13 22.96 -27.66 -28.24
C ILE A 13 24.33 -28.01 -27.65
N GLU A 14 25.30 -28.18 -28.53
CA GLU A 14 26.69 -28.52 -28.21
C GLU A 14 27.42 -27.34 -27.54
N LYS A 15 28.33 -27.70 -26.62
CA LYS A 15 29.20 -26.84 -25.81
C LYS A 15 30.45 -26.46 -26.61
N PRO A 16 30.87 -25.18 -26.69
CA PRO A 16 32.18 -24.82 -27.22
C PRO A 16 33.31 -25.08 -26.20
N GLN A 17 34.48 -25.43 -26.75
CA GLN A 17 35.65 -26.00 -26.09
C GLN A 17 36.46 -25.02 -25.23
N GLU A 18 37.10 -25.59 -24.20
CA GLU A 18 38.20 -25.00 -23.41
C GLU A 18 39.43 -24.72 -24.28
N ILE A 19 40.09 -23.59 -24.02
CA ILE A 19 41.49 -23.35 -24.38
C ILE A 19 42.22 -23.00 -23.08
N GLU A 20 43.09 -23.91 -22.65
CA GLU A 20 44.04 -23.67 -21.56
C GLU A 20 45.35 -23.07 -22.09
N GLU A 21 45.81 -22.07 -21.33
CA GLU A 21 47.17 -21.71 -20.93
C GLU A 21 48.26 -21.34 -21.94
N SER A 22 48.75 -20.10 -21.79
CA SER A 22 50.17 -19.78 -21.97
C SER A 22 50.63 -18.69 -20.99
N ILE A 23 51.70 -19.03 -20.29
CA ILE A 23 52.45 -18.37 -19.21
C ILE A 23 53.00 -16.99 -19.60
N CYS A 24 52.97 -16.02 -18.67
CA CYS A 24 54.12 -15.14 -18.47
C CYS A 24 54.15 -14.59 -17.03
N GLU A 25 55.27 -14.85 -16.38
CA GLU A 25 55.63 -14.53 -15.01
C GLU A 25 56.26 -13.12 -14.91
N THR A 26 56.33 -12.61 -13.69
CA THR A 26 57.21 -11.51 -13.19
C THR A 26 56.71 -10.07 -13.32
N SER A 27 56.26 -9.49 -12.20
CA SER A 27 57.08 -8.55 -11.41
C SER A 27 56.35 -8.10 -10.13
N GLN A 28 57.11 -8.10 -9.04
CA GLN A 28 56.72 -7.69 -7.68
C GLN A 28 56.82 -6.17 -7.49
N GLU A 29 56.35 -5.75 -6.31
CA GLU A 29 56.63 -4.51 -5.58
C GLU A 29 55.70 -3.32 -5.81
N ALA A 30 54.82 -3.05 -4.83
CA ALA A 30 54.96 -1.89 -3.96
C ALA A 30 53.87 -1.88 -2.89
N ILE A 31 54.31 -1.99 -1.64
CA ILE A 31 53.53 -1.89 -0.41
C ILE A 31 53.20 -0.40 -0.18
N GLY A 32 51.91 -0.05 -0.22
CA GLY A 32 51.40 1.27 0.19
C GLY A 32 50.50 1.12 1.41
N GLN A 33 50.92 1.69 2.54
CA GLN A 33 50.24 1.66 3.84
C GLN A 33 48.86 2.36 3.80
N PRO A 34 47.85 1.90 4.58
CA PRO A 34 46.65 2.68 4.82
C PRO A 34 46.88 3.72 5.92
N SER A 35 46.63 4.98 5.57
CA SER A 35 46.64 6.12 6.47
C SER A 35 45.54 6.01 7.54
N GLN A 36 45.97 6.03 8.80
CA GLN A 36 45.13 6.07 9.99
C GLN A 36 44.48 7.46 10.11
N PHE A 37 43.18 7.55 9.81
CA PHE A 37 42.38 8.73 10.14
C PHE A 37 42.06 8.73 11.65
N HIS A 38 42.73 9.59 12.40
CA HIS A 38 42.47 9.81 13.82
C HIS A 38 41.45 10.93 13.98
N PHE A 39 40.20 10.59 14.33
CA PHE A 39 39.19 11.58 14.73
C PHE A 39 39.30 11.85 16.24
N PRO A 40 39.44 13.11 16.69
CA PRO A 40 39.41 13.43 18.12
C PRO A 40 37.99 13.25 18.68
N ARG A 41 37.85 12.41 19.71
CA ARG A 41 36.63 12.27 20.51
C ARG A 41 36.40 13.55 21.34
N LEU A 42 35.27 14.21 21.12
CA LEU A 42 34.77 15.25 22.03
C LEU A 42 34.10 14.58 23.25
N PRO A 43 34.37 15.03 24.49
CA PRO A 43 33.72 14.48 25.67
C PRO A 43 32.27 14.98 25.77
N PHE A 44 31.31 14.06 25.64
CA PHE A 44 29.90 14.30 25.92
C PHE A 44 29.71 14.31 27.44
N GLN A 45 29.65 15.50 28.05
CA GLN A 45 29.30 15.65 29.46
C GLN A 45 27.78 15.63 29.61
N SER A 46 27.29 14.51 30.15
CA SER A 46 25.93 14.35 30.66
C SER A 46 25.70 15.29 31.84
N THR A 47 24.84 16.30 31.69
CA THR A 47 24.27 17.02 32.84
C THR A 47 22.78 16.77 32.89
N LEU A 48 22.43 15.77 33.70
CA LEU A 48 21.09 15.48 34.18
C LEU A 48 20.70 16.57 35.17
N LEU A 49 19.81 17.48 34.81
CA LEU A 49 19.24 18.47 35.72
C LEU A 49 17.80 18.07 36.06
N PHE A 50 17.67 17.37 37.18
CA PHE A 50 16.45 17.27 37.95
C PHE A 50 16.08 18.66 38.48
N VAL A 51 14.93 19.20 38.10
CA VAL A 51 14.26 20.26 38.85
C VAL A 51 12.90 19.73 39.27
N ALA A 52 12.84 19.33 40.53
CA ALA A 52 11.62 19.05 41.27
C ALA A 52 11.12 20.31 41.97
N GLY A 53 9.81 20.44 42.08
CA GLY A 53 9.13 21.42 42.95
C GLY A 53 8.70 22.69 42.23
N THR A 54 7.50 23.24 42.42
CA THR A 54 6.59 23.14 43.55
C THR A 54 5.18 23.58 43.13
N CYS A 55 4.19 23.06 43.85
CA CYS A 55 2.80 23.47 43.83
C CYS A 55 2.63 25.00 43.95
N LEU A 56 1.81 25.58 43.08
CA LEU A 56 1.03 26.76 43.42
C LEU A 56 -0.45 26.46 43.16
N VAL A 57 -1.13 26.15 44.25
CA VAL A 57 -2.59 26.17 44.39
C VAL A 57 -3.00 27.63 44.53
N CYS A 58 -3.93 28.10 43.68
CA CYS A 58 -4.76 29.32 43.75
C CYS A 58 -5.32 29.53 42.33
N SER A 59 -6.60 29.68 42.01
CA SER A 59 -7.83 29.83 42.78
C SER A 59 -8.97 29.42 41.84
N ILE A 60 -9.93 28.65 42.35
CA ILE A 60 -11.14 28.29 41.61
C ILE A 60 -12.01 29.54 41.50
N ALA A 61 -12.11 30.12 40.31
CA ALA A 61 -13.20 31.02 39.96
C ALA A 61 -14.34 30.15 39.40
N VAL A 62 -15.37 29.93 40.22
CA VAL A 62 -16.62 29.32 39.79
C VAL A 62 -17.34 30.34 38.91
N ILE A 63 -17.20 30.22 37.59
CA ILE A 63 -18.12 30.86 36.65
C ILE A 63 -19.25 29.87 36.39
N ALA A 64 -20.41 30.17 36.97
CA ALA A 64 -21.66 29.48 36.69
C ALA A 64 -22.06 29.77 35.23
N ILE A 65 -21.76 28.83 34.32
CA ILE A 65 -22.30 28.83 32.97
C ILE A 65 -23.62 28.05 33.03
N ALA A 66 -24.73 28.75 32.80
CA ALA A 66 -26.05 28.17 32.73
C ALA A 66 -26.10 27.05 31.68
N PRO A 67 -26.80 25.92 31.94
CA PRO A 67 -26.97 24.89 30.94
C PRO A 67 -27.89 25.41 29.84
N SER A 68 -27.31 25.70 28.67
CA SER A 68 -28.05 25.81 27.42
C SER A 68 -28.68 24.44 27.14
N ILE A 69 -29.99 24.35 27.32
CA ILE A 69 -30.80 23.20 26.94
C ILE A 69 -30.76 23.14 25.40
N ILE A 70 -29.80 22.39 24.86
CA ILE A 70 -29.82 21.97 23.46
C ILE A 70 -30.64 20.67 23.43
N PRO A 71 -31.78 20.61 22.72
CA PRO A 71 -32.48 19.35 22.55
C PRO A 71 -31.59 18.38 21.76
N PRO A 72 -31.63 17.06 22.05
CA PRO A 72 -30.84 16.09 21.31
C PRO A 72 -31.25 16.11 19.83
N LEU A 73 -30.27 16.36 18.96
CA LEU A 73 -30.42 16.18 17.53
C LEU A 73 -30.54 14.67 17.27
N HIS A 74 -31.78 14.18 17.20
CA HIS A 74 -32.07 12.79 16.84
C HIS A 74 -32.00 12.67 15.33
N LEU A 75 -30.85 12.22 14.80
CA LEU A 75 -30.76 11.77 13.42
C LEU A 75 -31.38 10.37 13.32
N GLU A 76 -32.67 10.34 12.99
CA GLU A 76 -33.33 9.12 12.52
C GLU A 76 -32.78 8.82 11.12
N GLN A 77 -31.84 7.86 11.00
CA GLN A 77 -31.50 7.30 9.69
C GLN A 77 -32.66 6.42 9.22
N LYS A 78 -33.63 7.07 8.59
CA LYS A 78 -34.68 6.39 7.84
C LYS A 78 -34.06 5.86 6.55
N GLY A 79 -33.95 4.53 6.46
CA GLY A 79 -33.37 3.84 5.31
C GLY A 79 -33.91 4.38 3.97
N ASN A 80 -32.99 4.56 3.03
CA ASN A 80 -33.28 4.99 1.66
C ASN A 80 -34.28 4.05 1.00
N GLN A 81 -35.56 4.40 1.03
CA GLN A 81 -36.47 4.04 -0.04
C GLN A 81 -36.40 5.14 -1.08
N VAL A 82 -35.85 4.79 -2.25
CA VAL A 82 -35.81 5.65 -3.43
C VAL A 82 -37.25 5.80 -3.92
N ASN A 83 -37.99 6.73 -3.32
CA ASN A 83 -39.26 7.18 -3.85
C ASN A 83 -38.97 8.31 -4.83
N GLN A 84 -39.06 8.00 -6.12
CA GLN A 84 -39.13 9.02 -7.17
C GLN A 84 -40.27 9.97 -6.83
N THR A 85 -39.91 11.13 -6.29
CA THR A 85 -40.89 12.18 -5.99
C THR A 85 -41.19 12.87 -7.31
N LEU A 86 -42.22 12.39 -8.00
CA LEU A 86 -42.81 13.09 -9.14
C LEU A 86 -43.51 14.36 -8.62
N LEU A 87 -42.80 15.48 -8.63
CA LEU A 87 -43.39 16.79 -8.45
C LEU A 87 -44.12 17.16 -9.74
N GLN A 88 -45.44 16.94 -9.79
CA GLN A 88 -46.28 17.59 -10.79
C GLN A 88 -46.43 19.06 -10.41
N ALA A 89 -45.64 19.92 -11.07
CA ALA A 89 -45.97 21.34 -11.15
C ALA A 89 -46.97 21.53 -12.30
N GLY A 90 -48.22 21.85 -11.95
CA GLY A 90 -49.14 22.46 -12.90
C GLY A 90 -48.61 23.85 -13.26
N GLY A 91 -48.38 24.08 -14.55
CA GLY A 91 -47.91 25.36 -15.08
C GLY A 91 -46.83 25.16 -16.14
N SER A 92 -47.24 25.34 -17.39
CA SER A 92 -46.39 25.34 -18.59
C SER A 92 -45.15 26.23 -18.45
N ASP A 93 -44.01 25.73 -18.96
CA ASP A 93 -42.66 26.32 -19.02
C ASP A 93 -41.79 26.28 -17.76
N ALA A 94 -41.54 25.06 -17.25
CA ALA A 94 -40.37 24.80 -16.40
C ALA A 94 -39.27 24.17 -17.26
N THR A 95 -38.21 24.95 -17.55
CA THR A 95 -36.92 24.40 -18.01
C THR A 95 -36.40 23.48 -16.91
N GLY A 96 -36.60 22.18 -17.06
CA GLY A 96 -36.17 21.17 -16.10
C GLY A 96 -34.66 21.22 -15.95
N LEU A 97 -34.18 21.50 -14.73
CA LEU A 97 -32.77 21.31 -14.38
C LEU A 97 -32.51 19.80 -14.32
N HIS A 98 -32.03 19.22 -15.42
CA HIS A 98 -31.56 17.84 -15.44
C HIS A 98 -30.22 17.79 -14.72
N PHE A 99 -30.24 17.40 -13.43
CA PHE A 99 -29.04 17.02 -12.70
C PHE A 99 -28.76 15.54 -13.00
N GLU A 100 -27.93 15.30 -14.02
CA GLU A 100 -27.36 13.98 -14.27
C GLU A 100 -26.28 13.74 -13.22
N ALA A 101 -26.68 13.18 -12.07
CA ALA A 101 -25.74 12.77 -11.05
C ALA A 101 -24.92 11.60 -11.62
N GLN A 102 -23.72 11.90 -12.14
CA GLN A 102 -22.76 10.87 -12.49
C GLN A 102 -22.33 10.20 -11.17
N VAL A 103 -22.74 8.95 -10.96
CA VAL A 103 -22.33 8.18 -9.79
C VAL A 103 -20.87 7.80 -9.98
N SER A 104 -19.95 8.55 -9.36
CA SER A 104 -18.54 8.20 -9.33
C SER A 104 -18.29 7.06 -8.34
N ASP A 105 -17.35 6.18 -8.68
CA ASP A 105 -16.89 5.13 -7.77
C ASP A 105 -16.00 5.75 -6.69
N ALA A 106 -16.55 5.95 -5.50
CA ALA A 106 -15.83 6.59 -4.38
C ALA A 106 -14.51 5.89 -4.02
N ARG A 107 -14.31 4.62 -4.39
CA ARG A 107 -13.04 3.90 -4.19
C ARG A 107 -11.89 4.55 -4.96
N VAL A 108 -12.17 5.07 -6.15
CA VAL A 108 -11.19 5.77 -6.98
C VAL A 108 -10.76 7.07 -6.28
N ASP A 109 -11.73 7.84 -5.77
CA ASP A 109 -11.44 9.07 -5.02
C ASP A 109 -10.60 8.78 -3.76
N ILE A 110 -10.90 7.70 -3.04
CA ILE A 110 -10.13 7.26 -1.86
C ILE A 110 -8.67 6.93 -2.23
N VAL A 111 -8.46 6.12 -3.27
CA VAL A 111 -7.10 5.75 -3.70
C VAL A 111 -6.36 6.96 -4.25
N GLN A 112 -7.03 7.84 -4.99
CA GLN A 112 -6.47 9.09 -5.48
C GLN A 112 -6.00 9.97 -4.32
N ASN A 113 -6.87 10.20 -3.33
CA ASN A 113 -6.55 10.97 -2.13
C ASN A 113 -5.34 10.38 -1.39
N PHE A 114 -5.24 9.06 -1.33
CA PHE A 114 -4.10 8.37 -0.72
C PHE A 114 -2.80 8.60 -1.51
N LEU A 115 -2.81 8.44 -2.83
CA LEU A 115 -1.65 8.72 -3.69
C LEU A 115 -1.20 10.18 -3.59
N GLU A 116 -2.15 11.11 -3.56
CA GLU A 116 -1.90 12.55 -3.47
C GLU A 116 -1.39 12.98 -2.09
N ARG A 117 -2.02 12.52 -1.00
CA ARG A 117 -1.61 12.81 0.38
C ARG A 117 -0.15 12.50 0.63
N TYR A 118 0.32 11.44 0.00
CA TYR A 118 1.69 10.98 0.09
C TYR A 118 2.54 11.38 -1.10
N ASP A 119 2.14 12.31 -1.98
CA ASP A 119 2.92 12.78 -3.12
C ASP A 119 3.62 11.64 -3.89
N SER A 120 2.85 10.64 -4.31
CA SER A 120 3.37 9.57 -5.15
C SER A 120 3.88 10.13 -6.50
N PRO A 121 4.94 9.55 -7.09
CA PRO A 121 5.34 9.88 -8.45
C PRO A 121 4.38 9.36 -9.53
N LEU A 122 3.41 8.50 -9.18
CA LEU A 122 2.40 7.98 -10.10
C LEU A 122 1.39 9.07 -10.49
N LYS A 123 1.70 9.85 -11.53
CA LYS A 123 0.85 10.92 -12.04
C LYS A 123 0.37 10.61 -13.47
N PRO A 124 -0.90 10.92 -13.81
CA PRO A 124 -1.88 11.62 -12.96
C PRO A 124 -2.56 10.64 -11.96
N TYR A 125 -2.95 11.16 -10.78
CA TYR A 125 -3.38 10.32 -9.64
C TYR A 125 -4.72 9.62 -9.88
N ASP A 126 -5.65 10.30 -10.55
CA ASP A 126 -6.95 9.77 -10.96
C ASP A 126 -6.81 8.54 -11.87
N HIS A 127 -5.94 8.61 -12.88
CA HIS A 127 -5.65 7.48 -13.77
C HIS A 127 -5.14 6.26 -13.00
N TYR A 128 -4.11 6.43 -12.16
CA TYR A 128 -3.55 5.29 -11.44
C TYR A 128 -4.48 4.76 -10.34
N ALA A 129 -5.27 5.63 -9.71
CA ALA A 129 -6.31 5.21 -8.78
C ALA A 129 -7.36 4.35 -9.48
N GLU A 130 -7.84 4.76 -10.65
CA GLU A 130 -8.78 3.98 -11.46
C GLU A 130 -8.18 2.63 -11.86
N VAL A 131 -6.94 2.61 -12.38
CA VAL A 131 -6.23 1.37 -12.74
C VAL A 131 -6.12 0.42 -11.55
N LEU A 132 -5.75 0.92 -10.36
CA LEU A 132 -5.59 0.09 -9.16
C LEU A 132 -6.91 -0.52 -8.72
N VAL A 133 -7.99 0.29 -8.68
CA VAL A 133 -9.34 -0.18 -8.32
C VAL A 133 -9.87 -1.19 -9.33
N GLN A 134 -9.76 -0.91 -10.63
CA GLN A 134 -10.20 -1.82 -11.69
C GLN A 134 -9.38 -3.12 -11.71
N THR A 135 -8.08 -3.04 -11.39
CA THR A 135 -7.24 -4.23 -11.29
C THR A 135 -7.63 -5.09 -10.10
N ALA A 136 -7.88 -4.49 -8.94
CA ALA A 136 -8.40 -5.22 -7.79
C ALA A 136 -9.75 -5.88 -8.11
N ASP A 137 -10.66 -5.15 -8.77
CA ASP A 137 -11.95 -5.68 -9.22
C ASP A 137 -11.80 -6.89 -10.14
N ARG A 138 -10.94 -6.81 -11.16
CA ARG A 138 -10.70 -7.92 -12.11
C ARG A 138 -10.24 -9.21 -11.44
N TYR A 139 -9.57 -9.11 -10.30
CA TYR A 139 -9.02 -10.25 -9.58
C TYR A 139 -9.77 -10.57 -8.28
N GLY A 140 -10.90 -9.88 -8.00
CA GLY A 140 -11.67 -10.08 -6.77
C GLY A 140 -10.84 -9.82 -5.51
N LEU A 141 -10.07 -8.73 -5.51
CA LEU A 141 -9.24 -8.30 -4.37
C LEU A 141 -9.88 -7.10 -3.67
N ASP A 142 -9.53 -6.89 -2.39
CA ASP A 142 -9.75 -5.62 -1.72
C ASP A 142 -8.99 -4.51 -2.47
N TYR A 143 -9.71 -3.47 -2.91
CA TYR A 143 -9.14 -2.37 -3.71
C TYR A 143 -8.01 -1.61 -2.99
N ARG A 144 -7.97 -1.69 -1.66
CA ARG A 144 -6.96 -1.03 -0.82
C ARG A 144 -5.66 -1.84 -0.74
N LEU A 145 -5.68 -3.13 -1.10
CA LEU A 145 -4.54 -4.03 -0.87
C LEU A 145 -3.30 -3.64 -1.67
N LEU A 146 -3.44 -3.37 -2.97
CA LEU A 146 -2.29 -3.00 -3.80
C LEU A 146 -1.65 -1.67 -3.35
N PRO A 147 -2.39 -0.56 -3.16
CA PRO A 147 -1.81 0.67 -2.64
C PRO A 147 -1.14 0.50 -1.26
N ALA A 148 -1.74 -0.29 -0.35
CA ALA A 148 -1.17 -0.53 0.98
C ALA A 148 0.17 -1.27 0.91
N ILE A 149 0.28 -2.29 0.05
CA ILE A 149 1.55 -2.99 -0.19
C ILE A 149 2.56 -2.04 -0.85
N MET A 150 2.16 -1.25 -1.86
CA MET A 150 3.05 -0.26 -2.50
C MET A 150 3.62 0.76 -1.51
N MET A 151 2.80 1.21 -0.56
CA MET A 151 3.24 2.09 0.52
C MET A 151 4.31 1.41 1.37
N GLN A 152 4.05 0.17 1.80
CA GLN A 152 4.98 -0.61 2.62
C GLN A 152 6.31 -0.92 1.90
N GLU A 153 6.26 -1.21 0.60
CA GLU A 153 7.41 -1.72 -0.16
C GLU A 153 8.27 -0.61 -0.76
N SER A 154 7.66 0.50 -1.18
CA SER A 154 8.36 1.55 -1.91
C SER A 154 7.91 2.98 -1.59
N ASN A 155 7.13 3.16 -0.52
CA ASN A 155 6.52 4.45 -0.18
C ASN A 155 5.75 5.00 -1.39
N LEU A 156 4.86 4.18 -1.97
CA LEU A 156 4.08 4.47 -3.17
C LEU A 156 4.95 4.83 -4.38
N CYS A 157 5.94 3.99 -4.69
CA CYS A 157 6.90 4.13 -5.79
C CYS A 157 8.00 5.19 -5.59
N LYS A 158 8.05 5.93 -4.48
CA LYS A 158 9.07 6.96 -4.25
C LYS A 158 10.50 6.41 -4.17
N THR A 159 10.67 5.21 -3.60
CA THR A 159 11.99 4.59 -3.45
C THR A 159 12.25 3.50 -4.48
N ALA A 160 11.30 3.25 -5.38
CA ALA A 160 11.48 2.32 -6.48
C ALA A 160 12.27 2.97 -7.62
N ASP A 161 13.03 2.19 -8.37
CA ASP A 161 13.59 2.64 -9.65
C ASP A 161 12.43 2.78 -10.66
N PRO A 162 12.17 3.99 -11.19
CA PRO A 162 11.07 4.21 -12.12
C PRO A 162 11.25 3.45 -13.44
N SER A 163 12.48 3.10 -13.85
CA SER A 163 12.75 2.41 -15.11
C SER A 163 12.24 0.97 -15.17
N ILE A 164 11.99 0.36 -14.00
CA ILE A 164 11.53 -1.04 -13.89
C ILE A 164 10.03 -1.16 -13.59
N HIS A 165 9.36 -0.04 -13.30
CA HIS A 165 7.93 0.05 -13.02
C HIS A 165 7.39 -0.91 -11.94
N ASN A 166 8.16 -1.20 -10.89
CA ASN A 166 7.81 -2.17 -9.85
C ASN A 166 7.76 -1.54 -8.45
N CYS A 167 6.55 -1.17 -8.00
CA CYS A 167 6.34 -0.53 -6.70
C CYS A 167 6.00 -1.49 -5.57
N LEU A 168 5.62 -2.73 -5.90
CA LEU A 168 5.18 -3.74 -4.94
C LEU A 168 6.31 -4.69 -4.51
N GLY A 169 7.49 -4.58 -5.13
CA GLY A 169 8.61 -5.48 -4.85
C GLY A 169 8.40 -6.91 -5.35
N PHE A 170 7.49 -7.12 -6.32
CA PHE A 170 7.20 -8.45 -6.84
C PHE A 170 8.41 -9.03 -7.61
N GLY A 171 8.68 -10.32 -7.39
CA GLY A 171 9.70 -11.05 -8.15
C GLY A 171 11.15 -10.68 -7.82
N ILE A 172 11.41 -10.03 -6.68
CA ILE A 172 12.77 -9.76 -6.20
C ILE A 172 13.41 -11.06 -5.69
N ASN A 173 14.51 -11.47 -6.29
CA ASN A 173 15.30 -12.61 -5.84
C ASN A 173 16.81 -12.35 -6.04
N LYS A 174 17.66 -13.31 -5.64
CA LYS A 174 19.13 -13.18 -5.75
C LYS A 174 19.63 -12.97 -7.18
N ALA A 175 18.83 -13.32 -8.20
CA ALA A 175 19.16 -13.15 -9.61
C ALA A 175 18.68 -11.83 -10.21
N GLY A 176 17.91 -11.02 -9.46
CA GLY A 176 17.50 -9.68 -9.87
C GLY A 176 16.08 -9.29 -9.44
N THR A 177 15.70 -8.07 -9.81
CA THR A 177 14.35 -7.54 -9.65
C THR A 177 13.60 -7.67 -10.98
N LEU A 178 12.34 -8.10 -10.93
CA LEU A 178 11.50 -8.15 -12.11
C LEU A 178 11.14 -6.73 -12.57
N ALA A 179 11.46 -6.43 -13.83
CA ALA A 179 11.07 -5.19 -14.50
C ALA A 179 9.85 -5.41 -15.40
N PHE A 180 9.03 -4.37 -15.53
CA PHE A 180 7.80 -4.35 -16.32
C PHE A 180 7.82 -3.24 -17.37
N ASN A 181 6.99 -3.37 -18.41
CA ASN A 181 6.90 -2.34 -19.44
C ASN A 181 6.16 -1.09 -18.95
N SER A 182 5.28 -1.24 -17.97
CA SER A 182 4.47 -0.18 -17.36
C SER A 182 4.11 -0.51 -15.91
N TYR A 183 3.60 0.48 -15.17
CA TYR A 183 3.09 0.26 -13.81
C TYR A 183 1.79 -0.58 -13.84
N GLU A 184 0.96 -0.39 -14.85
CA GLU A 184 -0.25 -1.18 -15.10
C GLU A 184 0.07 -2.68 -15.23
N ASP A 185 1.13 -3.02 -15.99
CA ASP A 185 1.60 -4.40 -16.15
C ASP A 185 2.05 -5.00 -14.80
N SER A 186 2.70 -4.19 -13.95
CA SER A 186 3.17 -4.64 -12.64
C SER A 186 2.01 -4.82 -11.65
N PHE A 187 1.02 -3.94 -11.67
CA PHE A 187 -0.20 -4.06 -10.86
C PHE A 187 -1.00 -5.30 -11.26
N ASP A 188 -1.19 -5.53 -12.56
CA ASP A 188 -1.87 -6.71 -13.08
C ASP A 188 -1.17 -8.02 -12.66
N ARG A 189 0.16 -8.07 -12.83
CA ARG A 189 0.96 -9.23 -12.39
C ARG A 189 0.84 -9.46 -10.89
N ALA A 190 0.97 -8.41 -10.10
CA ALA A 190 0.89 -8.47 -8.64
C ALA A 190 -0.48 -8.97 -8.18
N ALA A 191 -1.55 -8.40 -8.71
CA ALA A 191 -2.92 -8.75 -8.37
C ALA A 191 -3.23 -10.22 -8.68
N ARG A 192 -2.85 -10.69 -9.87
CA ARG A 192 -2.98 -12.10 -10.23
C ARG A 192 -2.26 -13.02 -9.26
N GLU A 193 -1.01 -12.71 -8.91
CA GLU A 193 -0.26 -13.55 -7.97
C GLU A 193 -0.84 -13.49 -6.56
N LEU A 194 -1.26 -12.33 -6.07
CA LEU A 194 -1.95 -12.20 -4.77
C LEU A 194 -3.21 -13.06 -4.74
N LYS A 195 -4.02 -13.01 -5.80
CA LYS A 195 -5.23 -13.82 -5.90
C LYS A 195 -4.90 -15.32 -5.89
N GLU A 196 -4.13 -15.79 -6.86
CA GLU A 196 -3.87 -17.22 -7.08
C GLU A 196 -3.05 -17.87 -5.94
N ARG A 197 -2.10 -17.12 -5.37
CA ARG A 197 -1.11 -17.67 -4.44
C ARG A 197 -1.42 -17.38 -2.97
N TYR A 198 -2.36 -16.49 -2.68
CA TYR A 198 -2.66 -16.10 -1.31
C TYR A 198 -4.17 -16.20 -1.05
N ILE A 199 -4.98 -15.36 -1.69
CA ILE A 199 -6.41 -15.29 -1.42
C ILE A 199 -7.10 -16.63 -1.72
N ASP A 200 -6.81 -17.26 -2.86
CA ASP A 200 -7.36 -18.57 -3.25
C ASP A 200 -6.83 -19.73 -2.40
N GLN A 201 -5.78 -19.49 -1.61
CA GLN A 201 -5.26 -20.43 -0.62
C GLN A 201 -5.84 -20.19 0.77
N GLY A 202 -6.77 -19.24 0.92
CA GLY A 202 -7.42 -18.89 2.18
C GLY A 202 -6.64 -17.88 3.04
N LEU A 203 -5.59 -17.27 2.51
CA LEU A 203 -4.82 -16.23 3.21
C LEU A 203 -5.53 -14.90 2.97
N THR A 204 -6.44 -14.55 3.87
CA THR A 204 -7.42 -13.46 3.70
C THR A 204 -7.12 -12.25 4.58
N THR A 205 -5.94 -12.23 5.20
CA THR A 205 -5.47 -11.16 6.08
C THR A 205 -4.02 -10.78 5.78
N PRO A 206 -3.58 -9.54 6.08
CA PRO A 206 -2.16 -9.15 5.92
C PRO A 206 -1.21 -10.05 6.72
N GLU A 207 -1.60 -10.48 7.91
CA GLU A 207 -0.83 -11.39 8.77
C GLU A 207 -0.61 -12.75 8.09
N GLU A 208 -1.64 -13.33 7.48
CA GLU A 208 -1.53 -14.58 6.73
C GLU A 208 -0.70 -14.40 5.46
N ILE A 209 -0.92 -13.31 4.71
CA ILE A 209 -0.15 -12.99 3.50
C ILE A 209 1.34 -12.85 3.84
N MET A 210 1.68 -12.16 4.92
CA MET A 210 3.06 -11.92 5.37
C MET A 210 3.84 -13.22 5.55
N THR A 211 3.19 -14.30 6.03
CA THR A 211 3.85 -15.61 6.25
C THR A 211 4.51 -16.17 4.99
N LYS A 212 4.06 -15.72 3.81
CA LYS A 212 4.56 -16.18 2.50
C LYS A 212 5.20 -15.05 1.69
N TYR A 213 4.68 -13.82 1.77
CA TYR A 213 5.18 -12.67 1.03
C TYR A 213 6.53 -12.20 1.58
N THR A 214 6.64 -12.13 2.90
CA THR A 214 7.80 -11.59 3.64
C THR A 214 8.03 -12.42 4.91
N PRO A 215 8.37 -13.72 4.79
CA PRO A 215 8.43 -14.66 5.93
C PRO A 215 9.48 -14.31 6.99
N SER A 216 10.47 -13.48 6.67
CA SER A 216 11.44 -12.97 7.63
C SER A 216 10.91 -11.83 8.50
N SER A 217 9.77 -11.23 8.15
CA SER A 217 9.13 -10.21 8.97
C SER A 217 8.53 -10.82 10.23
N ASN A 218 8.73 -10.16 11.36
CA ASN A 218 8.20 -10.55 12.66
C ASN A 218 6.86 -9.83 12.98
N GLY A 219 6.04 -9.55 11.97
CA GLY A 219 4.76 -8.84 12.12
C GLY A 219 4.81 -7.36 11.76
N SER A 220 5.99 -6.77 11.56
CA SER A 220 6.11 -5.36 11.18
C SER A 220 5.47 -5.05 9.83
N TRP A 221 5.59 -5.96 8.87
CA TRP A 221 5.02 -5.82 7.54
C TRP A 221 3.49 -5.81 7.61
N ALA A 222 2.89 -6.82 8.27
CA ALA A 222 1.44 -6.92 8.39
C ALA A 222 0.84 -5.72 9.13
N ARG A 223 1.48 -5.27 10.22
CA ARG A 223 1.04 -4.09 10.97
C ARG A 223 1.00 -2.83 10.10
N SER A 224 2.04 -2.62 9.29
CA SER A 224 2.09 -1.48 8.38
C SER A 224 1.00 -1.57 7.31
N VAL A 225 0.85 -2.73 6.66
CA VAL A 225 -0.21 -2.94 5.65
C VAL A 225 -1.60 -2.72 6.25
N ASN A 226 -1.89 -3.25 7.44
CA ASN A 226 -3.15 -3.00 8.16
C ASN A 226 -3.39 -1.50 8.40
N GLN A 227 -2.37 -0.76 8.85
CA GLN A 227 -2.49 0.69 9.07
C GLN A 227 -2.87 1.45 7.79
N TRP A 228 -2.28 1.10 6.63
CA TRP A 228 -2.62 1.74 5.35
C TRP A 228 -3.99 1.33 4.82
N LEU A 229 -4.41 0.07 5.02
CA LEU A 229 -5.76 -0.39 4.72
C LEU A 229 -6.82 0.39 5.51
N ASN A 230 -6.57 0.60 6.80
CA ASN A 230 -7.46 1.36 7.68
C ASN A 230 -7.42 2.87 7.37
N GLU A 231 -6.27 3.39 6.96
CA GLU A 231 -6.19 4.77 6.51
C GLU A 231 -7.07 5.02 5.28
N MET A 232 -7.04 4.13 4.28
CA MET A 232 -7.93 4.23 3.11
C MET A 232 -9.40 3.98 3.46
N GLU A 233 -9.69 3.05 4.37
CA GLU A 233 -11.05 2.80 4.87
C GLU A 233 -11.74 4.07 5.36
N TYR A 234 -11.00 4.85 6.14
CA TYR A 234 -11.51 6.05 6.78
C TYR A 234 -11.11 7.34 6.09
N ASP A 235 -10.39 7.24 4.97
CA ASP A 235 -9.70 8.32 4.28
C ASP A 235 -8.95 9.26 5.25
N SER A 236 -8.24 8.70 6.24
CA SER A 236 -7.65 9.46 7.35
C SER A 236 -6.44 8.77 7.98
N HIS A 237 -5.28 9.44 7.93
CA HIS A 237 -4.04 8.93 8.52
C HIS A 237 -4.15 8.66 10.02
N GLN A 238 -4.75 9.58 10.77
CA GLN A 238 -4.93 9.41 12.21
C GLN A 238 -5.75 8.15 12.54
N LYS A 239 -6.86 7.94 11.83
CA LYS A 239 -7.68 6.74 12.04
C LYS A 239 -6.97 5.47 11.59
N GLY A 240 -6.10 5.53 10.58
CA GLY A 240 -5.22 4.42 10.22
C GLY A 240 -4.29 4.01 11.36
N LEU A 241 -3.70 4.98 12.08
CA LEU A 241 -2.84 4.72 13.24
C LEU A 241 -3.60 4.18 14.46
N GLU A 242 -4.85 4.62 14.66
CA GLU A 242 -5.70 4.20 15.78
C GLU A 242 -6.26 2.79 15.60
N ASN A 243 -6.32 2.28 14.37
CA ASN A 243 -6.83 0.96 14.04
C ASN A 243 -5.68 0.04 13.59
N ASP A 244 -5.15 -0.76 14.50
CA ASP A 244 -4.07 -1.73 14.24
C ASP A 244 -4.56 -3.18 14.12
N GLY A 245 -5.88 -3.35 14.01
CA GLY A 245 -6.52 -4.65 13.90
C GLY A 245 -6.19 -5.39 12.60
N ASN A 246 -6.28 -6.71 12.66
CA ASN A 246 -6.13 -7.59 11.51
C ASN A 246 -7.33 -7.44 10.56
N THR A 247 -7.09 -6.81 9.40
CA THR A 247 -8.11 -6.49 8.40
C THR A 247 -8.49 -7.72 7.58
N ASN A 248 -9.79 -8.02 7.51
CA ASN A 248 -10.32 -9.03 6.60
C ASN A 248 -10.40 -8.47 5.17
N LEU A 249 -9.58 -9.00 4.27
CA LEU A 249 -9.46 -8.57 2.87
C LEU A 249 -10.63 -9.06 1.99
N MET A 250 -11.59 -9.78 2.57
CA MET A 250 -12.79 -10.24 1.85
C MET A 250 -13.97 -9.28 1.98
N VAL A 251 -13.84 -8.19 2.76
CA VAL A 251 -14.93 -7.24 2.97
C VAL A 251 -15.22 -6.41 1.72
N TYR A 252 -14.17 -5.97 1.01
CA TYR A 252 -14.28 -5.10 -0.16
C TYR A 252 -13.84 -5.76 -1.47
N SER A 253 -13.60 -7.06 -1.46
CA SER A 253 -13.46 -7.79 -2.71
C SER A 253 -14.83 -7.89 -3.38
N LYS A 254 -14.90 -7.54 -4.68
CA LYS A 254 -16.04 -7.96 -5.48
C LYS A 254 -15.96 -9.48 -5.58
N SER A 255 -16.82 -10.18 -4.86
CA SER A 255 -17.12 -11.57 -5.20
C SER A 255 -17.82 -11.56 -6.55
N ASP A 256 -17.35 -12.40 -7.48
CA ASP A 256 -18.00 -12.61 -8.77
C ASP A 256 -19.51 -12.83 -8.53
N GLN A 257 -20.32 -11.84 -8.95
CA GLN A 257 -21.78 -11.95 -9.03
C GLN A 257 -22.18 -12.64 -10.32
#